data_AF-A0A517VST0-F1
#
_entry.id   AF-A0A517VST0-F1
#
_cell.length_a   1.000
_cell.length_b   1.000
_cell.length_c   1.000
_cell.angle_alpha   90.00
_cell.angle_beta   90.00
_cell.angle_gamma   90.00
#
_symmetry.space_group_name_H-M   'P 1'
#
loop_
_entity.id
_entity.type
_entity.pdbx_description
1 polymer ?
#
loop_
_entity_poly.entity_id
_entity_poly.type
_entity_poly.pdbx_seq_one_letter_code
_entity_poly.pdbx_strand_id
1 'polypeptide(L)'
;MSGASQSVNPPHFVISSEGEILGEDTPENQELVRRVVACVNACDGITTEELENGIINDMRNAIAQAAPLLQERSQMTELLQREIRAELASRKKNS
;
A
#
# COMPACT_ATOMS: atom_id res chain seq x y z
N MET A 1 -25.87 -41.52 31.71
CA MET A 1 -24.72 -40.61 31.53
C MET A 1 -24.24 -40.79 30.10
N SER A 2 -24.68 -39.95 29.18
CA SER A 2 -24.35 -40.06 27.76
C SER A 2 -23.08 -39.25 27.50
N GLY A 3 -21.95 -39.93 27.35
CA GLY A 3 -20.69 -39.31 26.95
C GLY A 3 -20.81 -38.86 25.49
N ALA A 4 -20.82 -37.55 25.27
CA ALA A 4 -20.70 -36.99 23.93
C ALA A 4 -19.32 -37.38 23.40
N SER A 5 -19.28 -38.21 22.36
CA SER A 5 -18.07 -38.47 21.59
C SER A 5 -17.61 -37.14 21.01
N GLN A 6 -16.58 -36.55 21.60
CA GLN A 6 -15.92 -35.39 21.02
C GLN A 6 -15.35 -35.83 19.67
N SER A 7 -15.88 -35.25 18.60
CA SER A 7 -15.37 -35.39 17.24
C SER A 7 -13.94 -34.86 17.21
N VAL A 8 -12.96 -35.75 17.33
CA VAL A 8 -11.55 -35.41 17.14
C VAL A 8 -11.33 -35.29 15.64
N ASN A 9 -11.34 -34.05 15.10
CA ASN A 9 -10.86 -33.83 13.75
C ASN A 9 -9.33 -34.03 13.75
N PRO A 10 -8.81 -35.02 13.00
CA PRO A 10 -7.37 -35.25 12.94
C PRO A 10 -6.68 -34.04 12.30
N PRO A 11 -5.47 -33.67 12.75
CA PRO A 11 -4.70 -32.60 12.12
C PRO A 11 -4.37 -33.00 10.68
N HIS A 12 -4.66 -32.11 9.75
CA HIS A 12 -4.21 -32.23 8.37
C HIS A 12 -2.80 -31.66 8.28
N PHE A 13 -1.83 -32.44 7.83
CA PHE A 13 -0.45 -31.99 7.70
C PHE A 13 -0.11 -31.70 6.24
N VAL A 14 0.71 -30.67 6.01
CA VAL A 14 1.33 -30.39 4.72
C VAL A 14 2.59 -31.23 4.61
N ILE A 15 2.69 -32.03 3.55
CA ILE A 15 3.81 -32.95 3.30
C ILE A 15 4.54 -32.52 2.03
N SER A 16 5.87 -32.47 2.08
CA SER A 16 6.72 -32.19 0.91
C SER A 16 6.71 -33.35 -0.09
N SER A 17 7.23 -33.13 -1.31
CA SER A 17 7.42 -34.19 -2.31
C SER A 17 8.36 -35.30 -1.85
N GLU A 18 9.24 -35.00 -0.90
CA GLU A 18 10.23 -35.89 -0.28
C GLU A 18 9.66 -36.63 0.94
N GLY A 19 8.42 -36.32 1.34
CA GLY A 19 7.73 -36.95 2.46
C GLY A 19 7.96 -36.26 3.81
N GLU A 20 8.51 -35.04 3.83
CA GLU A 20 8.75 -34.30 5.07
C GLU A 20 7.50 -33.56 5.53
N ILE A 21 7.23 -33.55 6.84
CA ILE A 21 6.12 -32.76 7.41
C ILE A 21 6.57 -31.31 7.53
N LEU A 22 5.94 -30.42 6.76
CA LEU A 22 6.26 -28.99 6.71
C LEU A 22 5.44 -28.17 7.73
N GLY A 23 4.31 -28.71 8.20
CA GLY A 23 3.46 -28.06 9.19
C GLY A 23 2.03 -28.58 9.16
N GLU A 24 1.18 -27.96 9.98
CA GLU A 24 -0.26 -28.23 10.03
C GLU A 24 -1.00 -27.32 9.03
N ASP A 25 -1.96 -27.89 8.31
CA ASP A 25 -2.89 -27.20 7.43
C ASP A 25 -4.07 -26.63 8.24
N THR A 26 -3.78 -25.54 8.95
CA THR A 26 -4.79 -24.76 9.69
C THR A 26 -5.18 -23.51 8.92
N PRO A 27 -6.40 -22.96 9.12
CA PRO A 27 -6.81 -21.69 8.50
C PRO A 27 -5.83 -20.54 8.77
N GLU A 28 -5.24 -20.50 9.97
CA GLU A 28 -4.25 -19.50 10.36
C GLU A 28 -2.96 -19.63 9.53
N ASN A 29 -2.49 -20.85 9.31
CA ASN A 29 -1.30 -21.12 8.50
C ASN A 29 -1.55 -20.84 7.02
N GLN A 30 -2.74 -21.17 6.51
CA GLN A 30 -3.15 -20.83 5.14
C GLN A 30 -3.12 -19.31 4.90
N GLU A 31 -3.64 -18.53 5.84
CA GLU A 31 -3.61 -17.07 5.75
C GLU A 31 -2.18 -16.51 5.81
N LEU A 32 -1.32 -17.09 6.65
CA LEU A 32 0.09 -16.72 6.71
C LEU A 32 0.78 -16.95 5.35
N VAL A 33 0.59 -18.14 4.75
CA VAL A 33 1.14 -18.48 3.43
C VAL A 33 0.61 -17.52 2.36
N ARG A 34 -0.70 -17.23 2.36
CA ARG A 34 -1.31 -16.28 1.41
C ARG A 34 -0.64 -14.91 1.47
N ARG A 35 -0.35 -14.41 2.69
CA ARG A 35 0.32 -13.12 2.90
C ARG A 35 1.76 -13.15 2.42
N VAL A 36 2.52 -14.21 2.71
CA VAL A 36 3.90 -14.36 2.24
C VAL A 36 3.95 -14.38 0.72
N VAL A 37 3.09 -15.17 0.07
CA VAL A 37 3.00 -15.22 -1.40
C VAL A 37 2.65 -13.86 -1.98
N ALA A 38 1.73 -13.12 -1.38
CA ALA A 38 1.39 -11.77 -1.83
C ALA A 38 2.60 -10.80 -1.74
N CYS A 39 3.39 -10.87 -0.66
CA CYS A 39 4.61 -10.08 -0.51
C CYS A 39 5.67 -10.48 -1.55
N VAL A 40 5.90 -11.77 -1.76
CA VAL A 40 6.86 -12.28 -2.75
C VAL A 40 6.46 -11.82 -4.15
N ASN A 41 5.19 -11.98 -4.53
CA ASN A 41 4.68 -11.54 -5.83
C ASN A 41 4.78 -10.02 -6.02
N ALA A 42 4.56 -9.24 -4.96
CA ALA A 42 4.70 -7.78 -5.03
C ALA A 42 6.15 -7.32 -5.16
N CYS A 43 7.11 -8.13 -4.69
CA CYS A 43 8.54 -7.88 -4.82
C CYS A 43 9.16 -8.59 -6.04
N ASP A 44 8.36 -9.29 -6.85
CA ASP A 44 8.85 -9.98 -8.04
C ASP A 44 9.44 -8.96 -9.03
N GLY A 45 10.68 -9.20 -9.45
CA GLY A 45 11.45 -8.28 -10.27
C GLY A 45 12.09 -7.09 -9.52
N ILE A 46 11.94 -6.99 -8.20
CA ILE A 46 12.66 -6.03 -7.35
C ILE A 46 13.84 -6.76 -6.70
N THR A 47 15.07 -6.30 -6.96
CA THR A 47 16.24 -6.87 -6.29
C THR A 47 16.21 -6.56 -4.79
N THR A 48 16.83 -7.39 -3.97
CA THR A 48 16.99 -7.10 -2.53
C THR A 48 17.69 -5.78 -2.30
N GLU A 49 18.64 -5.41 -3.17
CA GLU A 49 19.33 -4.12 -3.13
C GLU A 49 18.37 -2.94 -3.43
N GLU A 50 17.46 -3.06 -4.40
CA GLU A 50 16.41 -2.05 -4.68
C GLU A 50 15.37 -1.97 -3.56
N LEU A 51 15.05 -3.10 -2.93
CA LEU A 51 14.14 -3.14 -1.77
C LEU A 51 14.78 -2.46 -0.55
N GLU A 52 16.08 -2.68 -0.33
CA GLU A 52 16.87 -2.09 0.76
C GLU A 52 17.22 -0.62 0.52
N ASN A 53 17.54 -0.23 -0.72
CA ASN A 53 17.86 1.15 -1.12
C ASN A 53 16.61 2.01 -1.38
N GLY A 54 15.46 1.37 -1.63
CA GLY A 54 14.17 1.81 -1.13
C GLY A 54 13.25 2.52 -2.12
N ILE A 55 12.05 1.95 -2.26
CA ILE A 55 10.81 2.62 -2.73
C ILE A 55 10.60 3.97 -2.02
N ILE A 56 10.98 4.10 -0.74
CA ILE A 56 10.85 5.35 0.02
C ILE A 56 11.79 6.45 -0.50
N ASN A 57 13.01 6.11 -0.94
CA ASN A 57 13.92 7.09 -1.52
C ASN A 57 13.42 7.53 -2.89
N ASP A 58 12.88 6.61 -3.70
CA ASP A 58 12.23 6.95 -4.97
C ASP A 58 10.99 7.82 -4.78
N MET A 59 10.14 7.50 -3.81
CA MET A 59 9.00 8.35 -3.44
C MET A 59 9.46 9.74 -2.97
N ARG A 60 10.49 9.81 -2.13
CA ARG A 60 11.06 11.10 -1.70
C ARG A 60 11.61 11.90 -2.88
N ASN A 61 12.30 11.25 -3.81
CA ASN A 61 12.84 11.88 -5.01
C ASN A 61 11.72 12.38 -5.93
N ALA A 62 10.68 11.58 -6.15
CA ALA A 62 9.51 11.96 -6.93
C ALA A 62 8.76 13.14 -6.28
N ILE A 63 8.57 13.10 -4.96
CA ILE A 63 7.97 14.20 -4.20
C ILE A 63 8.84 15.46 -4.27
N ALA A 64 10.16 15.34 -4.11
CA ALA A 64 11.08 16.48 -4.16
C ALA A 64 11.06 17.18 -5.53
N GLN A 65 10.88 16.42 -6.62
CA GLN A 65 10.74 16.98 -7.97
C GLN A 65 9.36 17.62 -8.20
N ALA A 66 8.28 17.00 -7.70
CA ALA A 66 6.92 17.46 -7.94
C ALA A 66 6.47 18.60 -7.00
N ALA A 67 6.94 18.62 -5.75
CA ALA A 67 6.56 19.59 -4.74
C ALA A 67 6.75 21.07 -5.16
N PRO A 68 7.92 21.50 -5.69
CA PRO A 68 8.11 22.90 -6.09
C PRO A 68 7.16 23.30 -7.23
N LEU A 69 6.94 22.43 -8.22
CA LEU A 69 6.02 22.67 -9.33
C LEU A 69 4.58 22.87 -8.85
N LEU A 70 4.15 22.08 -7.86
CA LEU A 70 2.83 22.19 -7.26
C LEU A 70 2.71 23.47 -6.41
N GLN A 71 3.76 23.88 -5.72
CA GLN A 71 3.79 25.13 -4.95
C GLN A 71 3.72 26.37 -5.85
N GLU A 72 4.50 26.41 -6.93
CA GLU A 72 4.47 27.51 -7.92
C GLU A 72 3.07 27.64 -8.55
N ARG A 73 2.47 26.51 -8.94
CA ARG A 73 1.10 26.50 -9.47
C ARG A 73 0.08 27.02 -8.45
N SER A 74 0.22 26.63 -7.18
CA SER A 74 -0.66 27.08 -6.10
C SER A 74 -0.58 28.60 -5.93
N GLN A 75 0.63 29.14 -5.82
CA GLN A 75 0.85 30.59 -5.64
C GLN A 75 0.34 31.40 -6.84
N MET A 76 0.59 30.92 -8.07
CA MET A 76 0.09 31.56 -9.28
C MET A 76 -1.44 31.59 -9.33
N THR A 77 -2.08 30.49 -8.93
CA THR A 77 -3.54 30.39 -8.87
C THR A 77 -4.13 31.37 -7.86
N GLU A 78 -3.50 31.52 -6.69
CA GLU A 78 -3.93 32.49 -5.67
C GLU A 78 -3.81 33.94 -6.14
N LEU A 79 -2.72 34.29 -6.83
CA LEU A 79 -2.52 35.62 -7.39
C LEU A 79 -3.59 35.93 -8.45
N LEU A 80 -3.84 34.99 -9.36
CA LEU A 80 -4.86 35.14 -10.39
C LEU A 80 -6.27 35.33 -9.78
N GLN A 81 -6.59 34.55 -8.74
CA GLN A 81 -7.87 34.68 -8.05
C GLN A 81 -8.04 36.03 -7.35
N ARG A 82 -6.96 36.59 -6.77
CA ARG A 82 -6.99 37.94 -6.18
C ARG A 82 -7.27 39.00 -7.25
N GLU A 83 -6.60 38.90 -8.40
CA GLU A 83 -6.77 39.87 -9.50
C GLU A 83 -8.20 39.85 -10.04
N ILE A 84 -8.75 38.66 -10.32
CA ILE A 84 -10.14 38.51 -10.77
C ILE A 84 -11.12 39.11 -9.75
N ARG A 85 -10.89 38.90 -8.45
CA ARG A 85 -11.75 39.44 -7.40
C ARG A 85 -11.67 40.97 -7.33
N ALA A 86 -10.48 41.54 -7.48
CA ALA A 86 -10.27 42.99 -7.50
C ALA A 86 -10.97 43.64 -8.70
N GLU A 87 -10.85 43.04 -9.88
CA GLU A 87 -11.48 43.51 -11.11
C GLU A 87 -13.02 43.45 -11.04
N LEU A 88 -13.59 42.36 -10.51
CA LEU A 88 -15.03 42.25 -10.30
C LEU A 88 -15.56 43.29 -9.28
N ALA A 89 -14.80 43.56 -8.22
CA ALA A 89 -15.16 44.59 -7.24
C ALA A 89 -15.09 46.01 -7.83
N SER A 90 -14.08 46.28 -8.66
CA SER A 90 -13.93 47.52 -9.44
C SER A 90 -15.14 47.77 -10.34
N ARG A 91 -15.54 46.76 -11.12
CA ARG A 91 -16.71 46.84 -12.02
C ARG A 91 -18.02 47.08 -11.27
N LYS A 92 -18.19 46.47 -10.10
CA LYS A 92 -19.36 46.67 -9.24
C LYS A 92 -19.43 48.07 -8.61
N LYS A 93 -18.29 48.72 -8.38
CA LYS A 93 -18.21 50.09 -7.83
C LYS A 93 -18.49 51.16 -8.90
N ASN A 94 -18.18 50.85 -10.16
CA ASN A 94 -18.35 51.76 -11.30
C ASN A 94 -19.69 51.56 -12.04
N SER A 95 -20.57 50.69 -11.54
CA SER A 95 -21.92 50.43 -12.05
C SER A 95 -22.98 50.89 -11.06
#